data_AF-A0A9W8J582-F1
#
_entry.id   AF-A0A9W8J582-F1
#
_cell.length_a   1.000
_cell.length_b   1.000
_cell.length_c   1.000
_cell.angle_alpha   90.00
_cell.angle_beta   90.00
_cell.angle_gamma   90.00
#
_symmetry.space_group_name_H-M   'P 1'
#
loop_
_entity.id
_entity.type
_entity.pdbx_description
1 polymer ?
#
loop_
_entity_poly.entity_id
_entity_poly.type
_entity_poly.pdbx_seq_one_letter_code
_entity_poly.pdbx_strand_id
1 'polypeptide(L)'
;MPNTMEIVLLPKSRNAIKAVLEYFYTGQPFPRKDEATLEDLLQTLELASYLDINSLFVIAQSEMIRRRLVNPETLQKVRRRCQDLDASIVNKWCDDYEKANPKLFDLVSQQALAVR
;
A
#
# COMPACT_ATOMS: atom_id res chain seq x y z
N MET A 1 -6.50 13.35 38.23
CA MET A 1 -6.38 11.99 37.67
C MET A 1 -4.96 11.84 37.15
N PRO A 2 -4.23 10.76 37.47
CA PRO A 2 -2.93 10.55 36.85
C PRO A 2 -3.17 10.26 35.36
N ASN A 3 -2.52 11.02 34.49
CA ASN A 3 -2.57 10.81 33.06
C ASN A 3 -1.65 9.62 32.76
N THR A 4 -2.21 8.40 32.79
CA THR A 4 -1.44 7.19 32.49
C THR A 4 -1.14 7.18 31.00
N MET A 5 0.12 7.45 30.66
CA MET A 5 0.57 7.43 29.27
C MET A 5 0.58 5.98 28.78
N GLU A 6 -0.36 5.63 27.92
CA GLU A 6 -0.42 4.33 27.25
C GLU A 6 0.46 4.36 26.00
N ILE A 7 1.50 3.54 25.96
CA ILE A 7 2.37 3.42 24.79
C ILE A 7 1.79 2.34 23.87
N VAL A 8 1.25 2.76 22.73
CA VAL A 8 0.77 1.84 21.69
C VAL A 8 1.93 1.51 20.75
N LEU A 9 2.30 0.23 20.68
CA LEU A 9 3.28 -0.27 19.72
C LEU A 9 2.59 -0.50 18.37
N LEU A 10 2.97 0.27 17.36
CA LEU A 10 2.56 0.07 15.97
C LEU A 10 3.72 -0.61 15.23
N PRO A 11 3.61 -1.89 14.81
CA PRO A 11 4.65 -2.60 14.06
C PRO A 11 4.68 -2.12 12.60
N LYS A 12 4.92 -0.82 12.42
CA LYS A 12 4.96 -0.11 11.14
C LYS A 12 6.24 0.72 11.07
N SER A 13 6.66 1.02 9.85
CA SER A 13 7.84 1.82 9.58
C SER A 13 7.61 3.23 10.13
N ARG A 14 8.71 3.86 10.54
CA ARG A 14 8.70 5.26 10.97
C ARG A 14 8.08 6.15 9.88
N ASN A 15 8.32 5.87 8.61
CA ASN A 15 7.80 6.66 7.49
C ASN A 15 6.28 6.50 7.33
N ALA A 16 5.73 5.29 7.52
CA ALA A 16 4.29 5.09 7.49
C ALA A 16 3.59 5.83 8.62
N ILE A 17 4.13 5.75 9.84
CA ILE A 17 3.61 6.50 10.99
C ILE A 17 3.73 8.01 10.75
N LYS A 18 4.88 8.47 10.24
CA LYS A 18 5.09 9.87 9.89
C LYS A 18 4.08 10.35 8.84
N ALA A 19 3.79 9.56 7.82
CA ALA A 19 2.82 9.92 6.78
C ALA A 19 1.41 10.13 7.35
N VAL A 20 0.98 9.28 8.29
CA VAL A 20 -0.29 9.45 9.01
C VAL A 20 -0.30 10.74 9.83
N LEU A 21 0.78 11.02 10.56
CA LEU A 21 0.89 12.25 11.35
C LEU A 21 0.93 13.50 10.47
N GLU A 22 1.76 13.51 9.43
CA GLU A 22 1.81 14.56 8.42
C GLU A 22 0.42 14.79 7.82
N TYR A 23 -0.33 13.73 7.51
CA TYR A 23 -1.70 13.85 7.03
C TYR A 23 -2.60 14.62 8.01
N PHE A 24 -2.55 14.28 9.31
CA PHE A 24 -3.38 14.96 10.31
C PHE A 24 -3.03 16.44 10.47
N TYR A 25 -1.76 16.81 10.35
CA TYR A 25 -1.32 18.19 10.59
C TYR A 25 -1.32 19.07 9.34
N THR A 26 -1.10 18.49 8.15
CA THR A 26 -0.88 19.25 6.91
C THR A 26 -1.82 18.85 5.78
N GLY A 27 -2.49 17.71 5.88
CA GLY A 27 -3.24 17.10 4.77
C GLY A 27 -2.35 16.55 3.64
N GLN A 28 -1.02 16.58 3.80
CA GLN A 28 -0.04 16.18 2.78
C GLN A 28 0.85 15.05 3.34
N PRO A 29 0.44 13.78 3.20
CA PRO A 29 1.13 12.65 3.84
C PRO A 29 2.49 12.34 3.20
N PHE A 30 2.67 12.71 1.93
CA PHE A 30 3.86 12.42 1.14
C PHE A 30 4.30 13.68 0.38
N PRO A 31 4.86 14.69 1.08
CA PRO A 31 5.15 15.99 0.48
C PRO A 31 6.21 15.91 -0.63
N ARG A 32 7.04 14.86 -0.64
CA ARG A 32 7.98 14.56 -1.73
C ARG A 32 7.72 13.20 -2.37
N LYS A 33 8.05 13.10 -3.66
CA LYS A 33 7.77 11.94 -4.51
C LYS A 33 8.65 10.71 -4.18
N ASP A 34 9.77 10.93 -3.52
CA ASP A 34 10.81 9.95 -3.19
C ASP A 34 10.87 9.61 -1.68
N GLU A 35 10.08 10.28 -0.84
CA GLU A 35 10.11 10.08 0.62
C GLU A 35 9.46 8.78 1.11
N ALA A 36 8.68 8.10 0.27
CA ALA A 36 7.97 6.89 0.64
C ALA A 36 8.21 5.77 -0.37
N THR A 37 8.70 4.64 0.15
CA THR A 37 8.83 3.40 -0.61
C THR A 37 7.46 2.74 -0.79
N LEU A 38 7.38 1.70 -1.64
CA LEU A 38 6.19 0.87 -1.74
C LEU A 38 5.77 0.28 -0.38
N GLU A 39 6.75 -0.13 0.42
CA GLU A 39 6.49 -0.70 1.75
C GLU A 39 5.88 0.35 2.69
N ASP A 40 6.39 1.58 2.66
CA ASP A 40 5.83 2.69 3.46
C ASP A 40 4.40 3.01 3.04
N LEU A 41 4.10 3.00 1.74
CA LEU A 41 2.75 3.24 1.23
C LEU A 41 1.78 2.12 1.63
N LEU A 42 2.19 0.85 1.54
CA LEU A 42 1.37 -0.29 1.95
C LEU A 42 1.08 -0.27 3.46
N GLN A 43 2.06 0.09 4.26
CA GLN A 43 1.87 0.22 5.71
C GLN A 43 1.04 1.46 6.07
N THR A 44 1.16 2.55 5.31
CA THR A 44 0.29 3.73 5.47
C THR A 44 -1.15 3.39 5.09
N LEU A 45 -1.37 2.60 4.04
CA LEU A 45 -2.67 2.10 3.64
C LEU A 45 -3.33 1.28 4.76
N GLU A 46 -2.58 0.35 5.36
CA GLU A 46 -3.05 -0.46 6.50
C GLU A 46 -3.37 0.40 7.73
N LEU A 47 -2.54 1.39 8.04
CA LEU A 47 -2.81 2.32 9.13
C LEU A 47 -4.05 3.18 8.85
N ALA A 48 -4.21 3.67 7.62
CA ALA A 48 -5.36 4.46 7.23
C ALA A 48 -6.66 3.65 7.31
N SER A 49 -6.63 2.37 6.93
CA SER A 49 -7.76 1.46 7.12
C SER A 49 -8.06 1.21 8.59
N TYR A 50 -7.03 0.90 9.39
CA TYR A 50 -7.18 0.66 10.82
C TYR A 50 -7.74 1.86 11.60
N LEU A 51 -7.32 3.08 11.22
CA LEU A 51 -7.74 4.33 11.85
C LEU A 51 -8.99 4.96 11.21
N ASP A 52 -9.60 4.31 10.22
CA ASP A 52 -10.75 4.80 9.45
C ASP A 52 -10.54 6.20 8.80
N ILE A 53 -9.37 6.40 8.21
CA ILE A 53 -8.98 7.64 7.51
C ILE A 53 -9.13 7.44 6.00
N ASN A 54 -10.37 7.45 5.52
CA ASN A 54 -10.74 7.15 4.13
C ASN A 54 -9.96 7.95 3.07
N SER A 55 -9.72 9.24 3.32
CA SER A 55 -8.98 10.11 2.41
C SER A 55 -7.50 9.74 2.31
N LEU A 56 -6.84 9.42 3.43
CA LEU A 56 -5.46 8.91 3.43
C LEU A 56 -5.38 7.54 2.77
N PHE A 57 -6.39 6.70 2.98
CA PHE A 57 -6.50 5.38 2.36
C PHE A 57 -6.51 5.49 0.82
N VAL A 58 -7.30 6.43 0.27
CA VAL A 58 -7.34 6.73 -1.17
C VAL A 58 -6.03 7.33 -1.67
N ILE A 59 -5.40 8.23 -0.91
CA ILE A 59 -4.12 8.85 -1.28
C ILE A 59 -3.02 7.79 -1.39
N ALA A 60 -2.88 6.90 -0.40
CA ALA A 60 -1.87 5.84 -0.40
C ALA A 60 -2.01 4.92 -1.63
N GLN A 61 -3.24 4.53 -1.97
CA GLN A 61 -3.53 3.77 -3.19
C GLN A 61 -3.08 4.52 -4.45
N SER A 62 -3.50 5.76 -4.58
CA SER A 62 -3.23 6.60 -5.75
C SER A 62 -1.73 6.83 -5.94
N GLU A 63 -0.98 7.03 -4.85
CA GLU A 63 0.46 7.24 -4.89
C GLU A 63 1.22 5.99 -5.35
N MET A 64 0.80 4.78 -4.95
CA MET A 64 1.41 3.54 -5.44
C MET A 64 1.32 3.43 -6.97
N ILE A 65 0.17 3.79 -7.55
CA ILE A 65 -0.06 3.77 -9.00
C ILE A 65 0.68 4.91 -9.69
N ARG A 66 0.51 6.15 -9.21
CA ARG A 66 1.10 7.37 -9.80
C ARG A 66 2.62 7.31 -9.83
N ARG A 67 3.24 6.71 -8.82
CA ARG A 67 4.70 6.53 -8.73
C ARG A 67 5.20 5.27 -9.47
N ARG A 68 4.31 4.50 -10.12
CA ARG A 68 4.63 3.24 -10.82
C ARG A 68 5.31 2.21 -9.91
N LEU A 69 4.92 2.18 -8.63
CA LEU A 69 5.44 1.24 -7.65
C LEU A 69 4.72 -0.11 -7.72
N VAL A 70 3.54 -0.15 -8.34
CA VAL A 70 2.88 -1.39 -8.75
C VAL A 70 3.33 -1.71 -10.18
N ASN A 71 4.01 -2.85 -10.35
CA ASN A 71 4.60 -3.33 -11.59
C ASN A 71 4.63 -4.88 -11.55
N PRO A 72 5.05 -5.59 -12.63
CA PRO A 72 5.08 -7.05 -12.63
C PRO A 72 5.73 -7.71 -11.41
N GLU A 73 6.84 -7.16 -10.93
CA GLU A 73 7.61 -7.73 -9.83
C GLU A 73 6.92 -7.52 -8.48
N THR A 74 6.15 -6.43 -8.34
CA THR A 74 5.50 -6.05 -7.08
C THR A 74 4.01 -6.39 -7.04
N LEU A 75 3.39 -6.74 -8.18
CA LEU A 75 1.96 -6.95 -8.35
C LEU A 75 1.38 -7.93 -7.33
N GLN A 76 1.97 -9.14 -7.22
CA GLN A 76 1.46 -10.15 -6.30
C GLN A 76 1.56 -9.71 -4.83
N LYS A 77 2.65 -9.04 -4.45
CA LYS A 77 2.83 -8.51 -3.09
C LYS A 77 1.74 -7.49 -2.78
N VAL A 78 1.50 -6.57 -3.70
CA VAL A 78 0.48 -5.52 -3.56
C VAL A 78 -0.91 -6.13 -3.45
N ARG A 79 -1.28 -7.05 -4.35
CA ARG A 79 -2.58 -7.73 -4.32
C ARG A 79 -2.82 -8.46 -3.01
N ARG A 80 -1.85 -9.25 -2.52
CA ARG A 80 -2.00 -9.97 -1.24
C ARG A 80 -2.27 -9.04 -0.06
N ARG A 81 -1.58 -7.90 0.01
CA ARG A 81 -1.79 -6.95 1.12
C ARG A 81 -3.05 -6.10 0.99
N CYS A 82 -3.56 -5.95 -0.22
CA CYS A 82 -4.77 -5.18 -0.51
C CYS A 82 -6.05 -6.01 -0.51
N GLN A 83 -5.94 -7.35 -0.46
CA GLN A 83 -7.06 -8.28 -0.61
C GLN A 83 -8.16 -8.05 0.44
N ASP A 84 -7.78 -7.81 1.69
CA ASP A 84 -8.72 -7.68 2.80
C ASP A 84 -9.06 -6.22 3.14
N LEU A 85 -8.50 -5.24 2.41
CA LEU A 85 -8.59 -3.81 2.74
C LEU A 85 -9.62 -3.03 1.90
N ASP A 86 -10.39 -3.69 1.02
CA ASP A 86 -11.25 -3.02 0.02
C ASP A 86 -10.52 -1.89 -0.75
N ALA A 87 -9.24 -2.12 -1.07
CA ALA A 87 -8.38 -1.19 -1.79
C ALA A 87 -8.72 -1.17 -3.30
N SER A 88 -9.93 -0.70 -3.62
CA SER A 88 -10.54 -0.77 -4.95
C SER A 88 -9.70 -0.16 -6.09
N ILE A 89 -8.98 0.93 -5.84
CA ILE A 89 -8.16 1.60 -6.87
C ILE A 89 -7.00 0.70 -7.28
N VAL A 90 -6.28 0.16 -6.30
CA VAL A 90 -5.14 -0.71 -6.54
C VAL A 90 -5.58 -2.06 -7.09
N ASN A 91 -6.65 -2.65 -6.52
CA ASN A 91 -7.18 -3.92 -6.99
C ASN A 91 -7.63 -3.83 -8.45
N LYS A 92 -8.38 -2.78 -8.81
CA LYS A 92 -8.77 -2.51 -10.19
C LYS A 92 -7.55 -2.36 -11.10
N TRP A 93 -6.54 -1.60 -10.68
CA TRP A 93 -5.33 -1.43 -11.47
C TRP A 93 -4.62 -2.77 -11.72
N CYS A 94 -4.51 -3.62 -10.70
CA CYS A 94 -3.93 -4.96 -10.82
C CYS A 94 -4.72 -5.83 -11.81
N ASP A 95 -6.05 -5.81 -11.73
CA ASP A 95 -6.93 -6.57 -12.64
C ASP A 95 -6.79 -6.08 -14.10
N ASP A 96 -6.76 -4.77 -14.31
CA ASP A 96 -6.59 -4.18 -15.64
C ASP A 96 -5.19 -4.49 -16.20
N TYR A 97 -4.17 -4.49 -15.35
CA TYR A 97 -2.80 -4.87 -15.72
C TYR A 97 -2.72 -6.34 -16.16
N GLU A 98 -3.36 -7.24 -15.41
CA GLU A 98 -3.40 -8.67 -15.74
C GLU A 98 -4.12 -8.94 -17.07
N LYS A 99 -5.29 -8.32 -17.27
CA LYS A 99 -6.06 -8.44 -18.51
C LYS A 99 -5.30 -7.93 -19.74
N ALA A 100 -4.53 -6.86 -19.58
CA ALA A 100 -3.74 -6.29 -20.67
C ALA A 100 -2.49 -7.12 -21.01
N ASN A 101 -2.01 -7.97 -20.10
CA ASN A 101 -0.73 -8.68 -20.23
C ASN A 101 -0.86 -10.21 -20.02
N PRO A 102 -1.76 -10.92 -20.74
CA PRO A 102 -2.07 -12.33 -20.48
C PRO A 102 -0.83 -13.25 -20.53
N LYS A 103 0.06 -13.01 -21.51
CA LYS A 103 1.29 -13.81 -21.70
C LYS A 103 2.28 -13.71 -20.53
N LEU A 104 2.23 -12.61 -19.77
CA LEU A 104 3.12 -12.38 -18.64
C LEU A 104 2.78 -13.32 -17.47
N PHE A 105 1.50 -13.66 -17.31
CA PHE A 105 1.01 -14.54 -16.25
C PHE A 105 1.03 -16.02 -16.64
N ASP A 106 0.98 -16.33 -17.94
CA ASP A 106 1.23 -17.69 -18.43
C ASP A 106 2.65 -18.16 -18.09
N LEU A 107 3.64 -17.28 -18.23
CA LEU A 107 5.04 -17.56 -17.89
C LEU A 107 5.29 -17.70 -16.39
N VAL A 108 4.69 -16.84 -15.56
CA VAL A 108 4.80 -16.90 -14.09
C VAL A 108 4.14 -18.17 -13.55
N SER A 109 3.03 -18.60 -14.12
CA SER A 109 2.33 -19.84 -13.74
C SER A 109 3.15 -21.09 -14.10
N GLN A 110 3.85 -21.07 -15.23
CA GLN A 110 4.74 -22.17 -15.65
C GLN A 110 6.00 -22.27 -14.77
N GLN A 111 6.58 -21.14 -14.36
CA GLN A 111 7.73 -21.14 -13.43
C GLN A 111 7.36 -21.66 -12.03
N ALA A 112 6.16 -21.36 -11.52
CA ALA A 112 5.71 -21.85 -10.21
C ALA A 112 5.48 -23.38 -10.18
N LEU A 113 5.23 -24.00 -11.34
CA LEU A 113 5.09 -25.46 -11.49
C LEU A 113 6.44 -26.18 -11.66
N ALA A 114 7.48 -25.49 -12.13
CA ALA A 114 8.81 -26.05 -12.34
C ALA A 114 9.70 -26.10 -11.08
N VAL A 115 9.21 -25.59 -9.95
CA VAL A 115 9.91 -25.58 -8.64
C VAL A 115 9.23 -26.52 -7.63
N ARG A 116 8.39 -27.45 -8.11
CA ARG A 116 7.86 -28.59 -7.34
C ARG A 116 8.53 -29.88 -7.78
#